data_AF-A0A370SZA5-F1
#
_entry.id   AF-A0A370SZA5-F1
#
_cell.length_a   1.000
_cell.length_b   1.000
_cell.length_c   1.000
_cell.angle_alpha   90.00
_cell.angle_beta   90.00
_cell.angle_gamma   90.00
#
_symmetry.space_group_name_H-M   'P 1'
#
loop_
_entity.id
_entity.type
_entity.pdbx_description
1 polymer ?
#
loop_
_entity_poly.entity_id
_entity_poly.type
_entity_poly.pdbx_seq_one_letter_code
_entity_poly.pdbx_strand_id
1 'polypeptide(L)' 'MKIIWTKNAVQDREDIWDYLHAENPKAALEMDRRFTEAASRIS' A
#
# COMPACT_ATOMS: atom_id res chain seq x y z
N MET A 1 -4.41 8.96 16.87
CA MET A 1 -5.54 8.10 16.45
C MET A 1 -5.01 6.77 15.95
N LYS A 2 -5.74 5.67 16.16
CA LYS A 2 -5.32 4.34 15.68
C LYS A 2 -5.90 4.09 14.29
N ILE A 3 -5.05 3.88 13.29
CA ILE A 3 -5.45 3.46 11.95
C ILE A 3 -5.77 1.97 11.98
N ILE A 4 -6.93 1.59 11.46
CA ILE A 4 -7.38 0.20 11.35
C ILE A 4 -7.66 -0.08 9.88
N TRP A 5 -6.93 -1.02 9.32
CA TRP A 5 -7.13 -1.48 7.94
C TRP A 5 -8.27 -2.49 7.88
N THR A 6 -9.18 -2.31 6.92
CA THR A 6 -10.21 -3.31 6.62
C THR A 6 -9.61 -4.45 5.81
N LYS A 7 -10.27 -5.62 5.82
CA LYS A 7 -9.83 -6.76 4.99
C LYS A 7 -9.75 -6.39 3.50
N ASN A 8 -10.74 -5.63 3.02
CA ASN A 8 -10.76 -5.16 1.64
C ASN A 8 -9.57 -4.25 1.33
N ALA A 9 -9.23 -3.31 2.23
CA ALA A 9 -8.10 -2.41 2.00
C ALA A 9 -6.74 -3.12 2.00
N VAL A 10 -6.62 -4.25 2.72
CA VAL A 10 -5.44 -5.12 2.64
C VAL A 10 -5.40 -5.83 1.29
N GLN A 11 -6.53 -6.42 0.86
CA GLN A 11 -6.64 -7.07 -0.45
C GLN A 11 -6.34 -6.10 -1.60
N ASP A 12 -6.90 -4.89 -1.56
CA ASP A 12 -6.67 -3.87 -2.57
C ASP A 12 -5.16 -3.53 -2.68
N ARG A 13 -4.45 -3.47 -1.55
CA ARG A 13 -3.00 -3.22 -1.53
C ARG A 13 -2.22 -4.40 -2.14
N GLU A 14 -2.61 -5.63 -1.85
CA GLU A 14 -2.00 -6.84 -2.43
C GLU A 14 -2.20 -6.90 -3.94
N ASP A 15 -3.43 -6.68 -4.41
CA ASP A 15 -3.77 -6.71 -5.85
C ASP A 15 -2.99 -5.64 -6.64
N ILE A 16 -2.88 -4.42 -6.10
CA ILE A 16 -2.09 -3.34 -6.72
C ILE A 16 -0.59 -3.68 -6.67
N TRP A 17 -0.11 -4.25 -5.56
CA TRP A 17 1.29 -4.65 -5.43
C TRP A 17 1.66 -5.70 -6.47
N ASP A 18 0.87 -6.76 -6.62
CA ASP A 18 1.17 -7.86 -7.55
C ASP A 18 1.17 -7.37 -9.00
N TYR A 19 0.21 -6.52 -9.38
CA TYR A 19 0.18 -5.88 -10.69
C TYR A 19 1.44 -5.02 -10.94
N LEU A 20 1.78 -4.15 -10.00
CA LEU A 20 2.95 -3.28 -10.14
C LEU A 20 4.26 -4.08 -10.09
N HIS A 21 4.35 -5.15 -9.32
CA HIS A 21 5.56 -5.94 -9.18
C HIS A 21 5.88 -6.71 -10.46
N ALA A 22 4.85 -7.22 -11.15
CA ALA A 22 5.01 -7.87 -12.45
C ALA A 22 5.57 -6.91 -13.52
N GLU A 23 5.12 -5.66 -13.53
CA GLU A 23 5.51 -4.65 -14.53
C GLU A 23 6.78 -3.88 -14.14
N ASN A 24 6.90 -3.47 -12.88
CA ASN A 24 8.00 -2.68 -12.35
C ASN A 24 8.11 -2.82 -10.81
N PRO A 25 8.97 -3.72 -10.32
CA PRO A 25 9.17 -3.95 -8.88
C PRO A 25 9.52 -2.68 -8.07
N LYS A 26 10.19 -1.70 -8.68
CA LYS A 26 10.50 -0.43 -8.01
C LYS A 26 9.25 0.43 -7.81
N ALA A 27 8.30 0.39 -8.73
CA ALA A 27 7.03 1.09 -8.61
C ALA A 27 6.17 0.50 -7.49
N ALA A 28 6.15 -0.82 -7.34
CA ALA A 28 5.48 -1.50 -6.22
C ALA A 28 6.04 -1.06 -4.87
N LEU A 29 7.37 -1.04 -4.73
CA LEU A 29 8.05 -0.57 -3.51
C LEU A 29 7.75 0.90 -3.18
N GLU A 30 7.77 1.78 -4.17
CA GLU A 30 7.49 3.20 -3.95
C GLU A 30 6.01 3.45 -3.58
N MET A 31 5.08 2.70 -4.20
CA MET A 31 3.66 2.72 -3.85
C MET A 31 3.46 2.38 -2.37
N ASP A 32 4.09 1.30 -1.90
CA ASP A 32 3.97 0.82 -0.52
C ASP A 32 4.56 1.82 0.50
N ARG A 33 5.71 2.41 0.16
CA ARG A 33 6.34 3.48 0.95
C ARG A 33 5.41 4.68 1.09
N ARG A 34 4.79 5.13 0.00
CA ARG A 34 3.88 6.28 -0.01
C ARG A 34 2.61 6.03 0.81
N PHE A 35 2.03 4.84 0.76
CA PHE A 35 0.88 4.50 1.61
C PHE A 35 1.24 4.51 3.10
N THR A 36 2.40 3.97 3.45
CA THR A 36 2.88 3.97 4.84
C THR A 36 3.14 5.41 5.32
N GLU A 37 3.76 6.24 4.49
CA GLU A 37 4.00 7.66 4.80
C GLU A 37 2.69 8.43 4.96
N ALA A 38 1.73 8.25 4.06
CA ALA A 38 0.42 8.89 4.15
C ALA A 38 -0.34 8.47 5.42
N ALA A 39 -0.31 7.17 5.77
CA ALA A 39 -0.90 6.65 6.99
C ALA A 39 -0.27 7.30 8.23
N SER A 40 1.07 7.44 8.28
CA SER A 40 1.75 8.08 9.42
C SER A 40 1.37 9.55 9.65
N ARG A 41 0.89 10.25 8.61
CA ARG A 41 0.46 11.66 8.70
C ARG A 41 -0.94 11.84 9.31
N ILE A 42 -1.74 10.78 9.34
CA ILE A 42 -3.13 10.81 9.82
C ILE A 42 -3.35 9.96 11.09
N SER A 43 -2.29 9.29 11.58
CA SER A 43 -2.26 8.63 12.89
C SER A 43 -2.00 9.66 13.98
#